data_AF-Q2KYC2-F1
#
_entry.id   AF-Q2KYC2-F1
#
_cell.length_a   1.000
_cell.length_b   1.000
_cell.length_c   1.000
_cell.angle_alpha   90.00
_cell.angle_beta   90.00
_cell.angle_gamma   90.00
#
_symmetry.space_group_name_H-M   'P 1'
#
loop_
_entity.id
_entity.type
_entity.pdbx_description
1 polymer ?
#
loop_
_entity_poly.entity_id
_entity_poly.type
_entity_poly.pdbx_seq_one_letter_code
_entity_poly.pdbx_strand_id
1 'polypeptide(L)'
;MGTVRCHTLLQFISSMLLRCCYVSLLLCTAGAQGLGLDAGSLMPAKPIDRIRDLYAALALRDPHSAAHSQRTAQIAVAMGAGMNPAELYVLAVASLLHDIGKLSIPMRILNFKGRLSAEDWTRMQGHSAMSARLVRMAGLPLGDEIALAVRHHHENVDGSGYPDGLAGEQISLAGRIICLADAYDAISSARAYHRDRTHDETMGILSREVGRKCDAGVFERFRHEVEPCLRQSWPWPDEDRAVWEPIEAYLAAQH
;
A
#
# COMPACT_ATOMS: atom_id res chain seq x y z
N MET A 1 -21.92 37.28 6.85
CA MET A 1 -21.03 36.87 7.96
C MET A 1 -21.03 35.34 8.00
N GLY A 2 -19.96 34.58 7.82
CA GLY A 2 -18.57 34.84 7.52
C GLY A 2 -17.94 33.54 7.04
N THR A 3 -17.14 33.63 5.99
CA THR A 3 -16.32 32.56 5.40
C THR A 3 -15.18 32.17 6.35
N VAL A 4 -15.14 30.92 6.81
CA VAL A 4 -13.99 30.30 7.49
C VAL A 4 -13.55 29.10 6.64
N ARG A 5 -12.80 29.37 5.57
CA ARG A 5 -11.34 29.16 5.41
C ARG A 5 -10.90 27.68 5.45
N CYS A 6 -10.82 27.11 4.24
CA CYS A 6 -10.13 25.88 3.83
C CYS A 6 -8.58 25.91 4.05
N HIS A 7 -8.07 26.78 4.93
CA HIS A 7 -6.64 27.02 5.13
C HIS A 7 -5.99 26.16 6.22
N THR A 8 -6.77 25.51 7.08
CA THR A 8 -6.23 24.80 8.25
C THR A 8 -5.73 23.39 7.95
N LEU A 9 -6.20 22.76 6.86
CA LEU A 9 -5.81 21.39 6.50
C LEU A 9 -4.45 21.33 5.74
N LEU A 10 -4.15 22.38 4.96
CA LEU A 10 -2.83 22.55 4.32
C LEU A 10 -1.72 22.88 5.33
N GLN A 11 -2.03 23.58 6.42
CA GLN A 11 -1.06 23.88 7.48
C GLN A 11 -0.68 22.63 8.31
N PHE A 12 -1.58 21.66 8.45
CA PHE A 12 -1.30 20.43 9.20
C PHE A 12 -0.40 19.46 8.42
N ILE A 13 -0.64 19.28 7.11
CA ILE A 13 0.21 18.46 6.23
C ILE A 13 1.60 19.09 6.07
N SER A 14 1.67 20.42 6.02
CA SER A 14 2.94 21.17 6.04
C SER A 14 3.72 20.92 7.33
N SER A 15 3.07 20.90 8.51
CA SER A 15 3.77 20.70 9.80
C SER A 15 4.32 19.27 10.05
N MET A 16 3.71 18.23 9.46
CA MET A 16 4.20 16.86 9.57
C MET A 16 5.35 16.58 8.61
N LEU A 17 5.27 17.08 7.37
CA LEU A 17 6.40 17.02 6.43
C LEU A 17 7.57 17.92 6.89
N LEU A 18 7.28 19.08 7.50
CA LEU A 18 8.32 19.92 8.10
C LEU A 18 9.04 19.25 9.28
N ARG A 19 8.41 18.32 10.01
CA ARG A 19 9.08 17.65 11.14
C ARG A 19 10.01 16.51 10.73
N CYS A 20 9.74 15.82 9.63
CA CYS A 20 10.72 14.91 9.00
C CYS A 20 11.83 15.70 8.28
N CYS A 21 11.51 16.85 7.68
CA CYS A 21 12.55 17.76 7.16
C CYS A 21 13.33 18.50 8.26
N TYR A 22 12.86 18.55 9.51
CA TYR A 22 13.49 19.37 10.56
C TYR A 22 14.82 18.82 11.07
N VAL A 23 15.05 17.50 10.96
CA VAL A 23 16.37 16.91 11.24
C VAL A 23 17.38 17.33 10.16
N SER A 24 16.92 17.56 8.94
CA SER A 24 17.73 18.15 7.86
C SER A 24 17.80 19.69 7.93
N LEU A 25 16.78 20.37 8.48
CA LEU A 25 16.72 21.84 8.56
C LEU A 25 17.45 22.43 9.78
N LEU A 26 17.56 21.69 10.89
CA LEU A 26 18.33 22.13 12.07
C LEU A 26 19.84 22.17 11.81
N LEU A 27 20.34 21.43 10.82
CA LEU A 27 21.70 21.58 10.30
C LEU A 27 21.85 22.80 9.38
N CYS A 28 20.74 23.40 8.92
CA CYS A 28 20.75 24.48 7.92
C CYS A 28 20.65 25.89 8.54
N THR A 29 20.24 26.04 9.81
CA THR A 29 20.18 27.36 10.47
C THR A 29 21.18 27.54 11.62
N ALA A 30 22.04 26.56 11.88
CA ALA A 30 23.15 26.69 12.82
C ALA A 30 24.48 26.46 12.09
N GLY A 31 25.05 27.53 11.52
CA GLY A 31 26.44 27.53 11.04
C GLY A 31 26.63 27.62 9.52
N ALA A 32 25.95 28.56 8.86
CA ALA A 32 26.30 28.98 7.49
C ALA A 32 27.54 29.88 7.47
N GLN A 33 28.66 29.44 8.07
CA GLN A 33 30.01 29.94 7.81
C GLN A 33 30.99 28.78 8.09
N GLY A 34 31.42 28.06 7.05
CA GLY A 34 32.62 27.22 7.16
C GLY A 34 32.60 25.80 6.59
N LEU A 35 31.57 25.35 5.86
CA LEU A 35 31.64 24.08 5.13
C LEU A 35 31.07 24.25 3.73
N GLY A 36 31.93 24.09 2.73
CA GLY A 36 31.56 24.14 1.31
C GLY A 36 30.69 22.96 0.91
N LEU A 37 29.43 22.97 1.35
CA LEU A 37 28.40 22.06 0.87
C LEU A 37 27.68 22.74 -0.29
N ASP A 38 28.07 22.32 -1.48
CA ASP A 38 27.39 22.60 -2.73
C ASP A 38 25.91 22.14 -2.64
N ALA A 39 24.99 23.10 -2.74
CA ALA A 39 23.55 22.85 -2.86
C ALA A 39 23.15 22.11 -4.16
N GLY A 40 24.11 21.86 -5.06
CA GLY A 40 24.00 21.12 -6.32
C GLY A 40 24.31 19.62 -6.24
N SER A 41 24.62 19.05 -5.06
CA SER A 41 24.98 17.62 -4.92
C SER A 41 23.86 16.71 -4.40
N LEU A 42 22.62 17.20 -4.24
CA LEU A 42 21.49 16.33 -3.95
C LEU A 42 21.10 15.57 -5.24
N MET A 43 21.80 14.47 -5.53
CA MET A 43 21.35 13.50 -6.52
C MET A 43 19.87 13.18 -6.23
N PRO A 44 18.98 13.22 -7.23
CA PRO A 44 17.58 12.86 -6.99
C PRO A 44 17.55 11.47 -6.37
N ALA A 45 16.87 11.33 -5.22
CA ALA A 45 16.81 10.07 -4.49
C ALA A 45 16.44 8.93 -5.44
N LYS A 46 17.20 7.81 -5.38
CA LYS A 46 16.96 6.68 -6.28
C LYS A 46 15.52 6.21 -6.09
N PRO A 47 14.86 5.67 -7.13
CA PRO A 47 13.49 5.16 -7.00
C PRO A 47 13.31 4.20 -5.82
N ILE A 48 14.29 3.32 -5.57
CA ILE A 48 14.26 2.37 -4.45
C ILE A 48 14.25 3.06 -3.07
N ASP A 49 15.00 4.15 -2.91
CA ASP A 49 15.07 4.90 -1.66
C ASP A 49 13.72 5.58 -1.37
N ARG A 50 13.08 6.11 -2.41
CA ARG A 50 11.73 6.71 -2.31
C ARG A 50 10.66 5.69 -1.90
N ILE A 51 10.72 4.45 -2.41
CA ILE A 51 9.81 3.37 -2.02
C ILE A 51 10.05 3.02 -0.53
N ARG A 52 11.31 2.88 -0.12
CA ARG A 52 11.69 2.60 1.27
C ARG A 52 11.24 3.71 2.23
N ASP A 53 11.43 4.97 1.86
CA ASP A 53 11.03 6.12 2.68
C ASP A 53 9.52 6.18 2.89
N LEU A 54 8.72 5.92 1.84
CA LEU A 54 7.26 5.85 1.96
C LEU A 54 6.84 4.69 2.88
N TYR A 55 7.39 3.50 2.68
CA TYR A 55 7.09 2.35 3.54
C TYR A 55 7.49 2.62 4.99
N ALA A 56 8.68 3.19 5.23
CA ALA A 56 9.17 3.55 6.56
C ALA A 56 8.28 4.60 7.24
N ALA A 57 7.74 5.57 6.48
CA ALA A 57 6.80 6.55 7.02
C ALA A 57 5.50 5.89 7.50
N LEU A 58 4.97 4.90 6.76
CA LEU A 58 3.84 4.09 7.21
C LEU A 58 4.20 3.31 8.47
N ALA A 59 5.32 2.60 8.47
CA ALA A 59 5.78 1.79 9.60
C ALA A 59 5.96 2.61 10.89
N LEU A 60 6.47 3.84 10.78
CA LEU A 60 6.65 4.72 11.93
C LEU A 60 5.31 5.19 12.53
N ARG A 61 4.30 5.42 11.70
CA ARG A 61 2.97 5.88 12.16
C ARG A 61 2.08 4.74 12.62
N ASP A 62 2.05 3.67 11.85
CA ASP A 62 1.17 2.51 12.02
C ASP A 62 1.94 1.22 11.64
N PRO A 63 2.72 0.68 12.59
CA PRO A 63 3.49 -0.55 12.39
C PRO A 63 2.63 -1.75 11.98
N HIS A 64 1.38 -1.78 12.42
CA HIS A 64 0.45 -2.88 12.10
C HIS A 64 0.07 -2.84 10.61
N SER A 65 -0.30 -1.67 10.08
CA SER A 65 -0.60 -1.54 8.64
C SER A 65 0.63 -1.78 7.76
N ALA A 66 1.84 -1.42 8.23
CA ALA A 66 3.08 -1.74 7.51
C ALA A 66 3.33 -3.25 7.43
N ALA A 67 3.26 -3.97 8.56
CA ALA A 67 3.41 -5.42 8.58
C ALA A 67 2.35 -6.13 7.71
N HIS A 68 1.12 -5.63 7.73
CA HIS A 68 0.04 -6.08 6.85
C HIS A 68 0.35 -5.83 5.36
N SER A 69 0.84 -4.64 5.02
CA SER A 69 1.22 -4.30 3.63
C SER A 69 2.34 -5.21 3.13
N GLN A 70 3.29 -5.55 3.99
CA GLN A 70 4.37 -6.47 3.64
C GLN A 70 3.88 -7.89 3.37
N ARG A 71 3.03 -8.46 4.23
CA ARG A 71 2.45 -9.79 3.98
C ARG A 71 1.53 -9.81 2.76
N THR A 72 0.76 -8.74 2.55
CA THR A 72 -0.06 -8.55 1.35
C THR A 72 0.81 -8.54 0.09
N ALA A 73 1.95 -7.85 0.13
CA ALA A 73 2.89 -7.81 -0.98
C ALA A 73 3.53 -9.16 -1.27
N GLN A 74 3.89 -9.94 -0.26
CA GLN A 74 4.40 -11.31 -0.44
C GLN A 74 3.39 -12.20 -1.17
N ILE A 75 2.13 -12.17 -0.74
CA ILE A 75 1.04 -12.93 -1.39
C ILE A 75 0.87 -12.46 -2.84
N ALA A 76 0.79 -11.14 -3.06
CA ALA A 76 0.58 -10.58 -4.38
C ALA A 76 1.74 -10.94 -5.34
N VAL A 77 3.00 -10.82 -4.90
CA VAL A 77 4.17 -11.20 -5.70
C VAL A 77 4.17 -12.69 -6.03
N ALA A 78 3.82 -13.57 -5.09
CA ALA A 78 3.68 -14.99 -5.35
C ALA A 78 2.59 -15.27 -6.41
N MET A 79 1.45 -14.58 -6.34
CA MET A 79 0.43 -14.65 -7.40
C MET A 79 0.92 -14.12 -8.75
N GLY A 80 1.92 -13.23 -8.76
CA GLY A 80 2.55 -12.68 -9.95
C GLY A 80 3.48 -13.65 -10.68
N ALA A 81 3.57 -14.92 -10.28
CA ALA A 81 4.35 -15.93 -10.99
C ALA A 81 3.98 -15.97 -12.50
N GLY A 82 5.01 -15.86 -13.35
CA GLY A 82 4.88 -15.82 -14.80
C GLY A 82 4.53 -14.45 -15.41
N MET A 83 4.34 -13.40 -14.60
CA MET A 83 4.24 -12.03 -15.10
C MET A 83 5.58 -11.52 -15.63
N ASN A 84 5.53 -10.56 -16.55
CA ASN A 84 6.77 -9.93 -17.02
C ASN A 84 7.37 -9.00 -15.93
N PRO A 85 8.66 -8.64 -16.02
CA PRO A 85 9.32 -7.86 -14.97
C PRO A 85 8.66 -6.52 -14.65
N ALA A 86 8.06 -5.84 -15.63
CA ALA A 86 7.38 -4.56 -15.42
C ALA A 86 6.06 -4.73 -14.66
N GLU A 87 5.27 -5.76 -15.02
CA GLU A 87 4.03 -6.11 -14.31
C GLU A 87 4.31 -6.53 -12.86
N LEU A 88 5.33 -7.36 -12.65
CA LEU A 88 5.72 -7.82 -11.32
C LEU A 88 6.24 -6.67 -10.45
N TYR A 89 6.99 -5.73 -11.04
CA TYR A 89 7.40 -4.50 -10.38
C TYR A 89 6.21 -3.66 -9.93
N VAL A 90 5.25 -3.41 -10.84
CA VAL A 90 4.02 -2.65 -10.51
C VAL A 90 3.28 -3.33 -9.35
N LEU A 91 3.12 -4.66 -9.42
CA LEU A 91 2.43 -5.44 -8.41
C LEU A 91 3.13 -5.39 -7.05
N ALA A 92 4.45 -5.55 -7.01
CA ALA A 92 5.26 -5.50 -5.79
C ALA A 92 5.19 -4.12 -5.11
N VAL A 93 5.40 -3.04 -5.87
CA VAL A 93 5.38 -1.68 -5.30
C VAL A 93 3.96 -1.27 -4.90
N ALA A 94 2.95 -1.58 -5.73
CA ALA A 94 1.57 -1.21 -5.44
C ALA A 94 1.03 -1.94 -4.21
N SER A 95 1.30 -3.24 -4.06
CA SER A 95 0.89 -4.00 -2.88
C SER A 95 1.59 -3.51 -1.61
N LEU A 96 2.87 -3.15 -1.67
CA LEU A 96 3.61 -2.62 -0.52
C LEU A 96 3.09 -1.24 -0.07
N LEU A 97 2.64 -0.41 -1.01
CA LEU A 97 2.22 0.97 -0.75
C LEU A 97 0.69 1.17 -0.78
N HIS A 98 -0.12 0.11 -0.89
CA HIS A 98 -1.58 0.25 -1.06
C HIS A 98 -2.23 1.06 0.06
N ASP A 99 -1.67 0.95 1.27
CA ASP A 99 -2.17 1.55 2.51
C ASP A 99 -1.47 2.85 2.94
N ILE A 100 -0.51 3.37 2.16
CA ILE A 100 0.28 4.56 2.56
C ILE A 100 -0.59 5.80 2.81
N GLY A 101 -1.76 5.88 2.18
CA GLY A 101 -2.76 6.92 2.39
C GLY A 101 -3.33 6.95 3.80
N LYS A 102 -3.20 5.88 4.60
CA LYS A 102 -3.57 5.85 6.02
C LYS A 102 -2.80 6.88 6.85
N LEU A 103 -1.67 7.39 6.37
CA LEU A 103 -0.98 8.56 6.95
C LEU A 103 -1.90 9.79 7.09
N SER A 104 -2.90 9.93 6.22
CA SER A 104 -3.88 11.03 6.26
C SER A 104 -5.08 10.79 7.18
N ILE A 105 -5.26 9.56 7.68
CA ILE A 105 -6.41 9.19 8.51
C ILE A 105 -6.14 9.55 9.97
N PRO A 106 -7.07 10.25 10.67
CA PRO A 106 -6.94 10.54 12.09
C PRO A 106 -6.75 9.29 12.95
N MET A 107 -5.85 9.34 13.93
CA MET A 107 -5.56 8.19 14.81
C MET A 107 -6.79 7.67 15.55
N ARG A 108 -7.74 8.55 15.90
CA ARG A 108 -9.01 8.13 16.54
C ARG A 108 -9.82 7.19 15.67
N ILE A 109 -9.70 7.29 14.34
CA ILE A 109 -10.39 6.44 13.36
C ILE A 109 -9.59 5.16 13.15
N LEU A 110 -8.27 5.27 12.90
CA LEU A 110 -7.38 4.12 12.68
C LEU A 110 -7.38 3.14 13.87
N ASN A 111 -7.36 3.66 15.09
CA ASN A 111 -7.28 2.84 16.31
C ASN A 111 -8.65 2.43 16.87
N PHE A 112 -9.75 2.78 16.17
CA PHE A 112 -11.09 2.46 16.67
C PHE A 112 -11.38 0.96 16.55
N LYS A 113 -11.75 0.32 17.67
CA LYS A 113 -12.00 -1.13 17.72
C LYS A 113 -13.45 -1.53 17.44
N GLY A 114 -14.36 -0.56 17.29
CA GLY A 114 -15.77 -0.80 17.04
C GLY A 114 -16.17 -0.56 15.58
N ARG A 115 -17.48 -0.56 15.33
CA ARG A 115 -18.04 -0.16 14.03
C ARG A 115 -17.93 1.35 13.86
N LEU A 116 -17.19 1.79 12.84
CA LEU A 116 -17.07 3.22 12.51
C LEU A 116 -18.43 3.83 12.18
N SER A 117 -18.57 5.12 12.50
CA SER A 117 -19.69 5.94 12.01
C SER A 117 -19.65 6.01 10.48
N ALA A 118 -20.77 6.34 9.83
CA ALA A 118 -20.79 6.51 8.37
C ALA A 118 -19.78 7.57 7.91
N GLU A 119 -19.64 8.66 8.67
CA GLU A 119 -18.72 9.75 8.37
C GLU A 119 -17.25 9.32 8.51
N ASP A 120 -16.89 8.61 9.58
CA ASP A 120 -15.53 8.12 9.78
C ASP A 120 -15.20 6.96 8.82
N TRP A 121 -16.20 6.19 8.40
CA TRP A 121 -16.06 5.20 7.34
C TRP A 121 -15.74 5.86 5.99
N THR A 122 -16.48 6.90 5.59
CA THR A 122 -16.15 7.66 4.37
C THR A 122 -14.74 8.25 4.42
N ARG A 123 -14.29 8.73 5.58
CA ARG A 123 -12.90 9.17 5.75
C ARG A 123 -11.91 8.02 5.57
N MET A 124 -12.18 6.86 6.18
CA MET A 124 -11.33 5.68 6.03
C MET A 124 -11.19 5.27 4.56
N GLN A 125 -12.29 5.23 3.81
CA GLN A 125 -12.27 4.88 2.37
C GLN A 125 -11.37 5.81 1.54
N GLY A 126 -11.20 7.06 1.97
CA GLY A 126 -10.34 8.05 1.32
C GLY A 126 -8.84 7.68 1.28
N HIS A 127 -8.38 6.70 2.07
CA HIS A 127 -6.97 6.32 2.07
C HIS A 127 -6.53 5.80 0.69
N SER A 128 -7.35 5.01 -0.02
CA SER A 128 -6.99 4.48 -1.34
C SER A 128 -6.64 5.59 -2.34
N ALA A 129 -7.50 6.62 -2.42
CA ALA A 129 -7.27 7.77 -3.28
C ALA A 129 -6.03 8.58 -2.86
N MET A 130 -5.78 8.69 -1.54
CA MET A 130 -4.58 9.35 -1.02
C MET A 130 -3.31 8.54 -1.33
N SER A 131 -3.35 7.22 -1.18
CA SER A 131 -2.23 6.33 -1.50
C SER A 131 -1.82 6.51 -2.96
N ALA A 132 -2.78 6.48 -3.88
CA ALA A 132 -2.54 6.72 -5.30
C ALA A 132 -1.91 8.10 -5.58
N ARG A 133 -2.38 9.14 -4.89
CA ARG A 133 -1.80 10.49 -5.02
C ARG A 133 -0.35 10.55 -4.55
N LEU A 134 -0.05 9.94 -3.40
CA LEU A 134 1.32 9.90 -2.85
C LEU A 134 2.27 9.15 -3.79
N VAL A 135 1.82 8.03 -4.36
CA VAL A 135 2.59 7.26 -5.36
C VAL A 135 2.88 8.09 -6.61
N ARG A 136 1.90 8.80 -7.17
CA ARG A 136 2.14 9.67 -8.35
C ARG A 136 3.16 10.77 -8.06
N MET A 137 3.08 11.37 -6.86
CA MET A 137 4.02 12.40 -6.44
C MET A 137 5.44 11.86 -6.19
N ALA A 138 5.58 10.56 -5.93
CA ALA A 138 6.87 9.94 -5.65
C ALA A 138 7.76 9.82 -6.90
N GLY A 139 7.24 9.99 -8.12
CA GLY A 139 8.03 10.00 -9.35
C GLY A 139 8.75 8.68 -9.64
N LEU A 140 8.10 7.56 -9.33
CA LEU A 140 8.61 6.20 -9.55
C LEU A 140 8.45 5.81 -11.04
N PRO A 141 9.33 4.94 -11.58
CA PRO A 141 9.04 4.23 -12.83
C PRO A 141 7.64 3.60 -12.77
N LEU A 142 6.89 3.63 -13.87
CA LEU A 142 5.51 3.11 -13.92
C LEU A 142 4.60 3.65 -12.80
N GLY A 143 4.86 4.87 -12.33
CA GLY A 143 4.17 5.46 -11.18
C GLY A 143 2.66 5.61 -11.38
N ASP A 144 2.20 5.78 -12.62
CA ASP A 144 0.78 5.90 -12.93
C ASP A 144 0.07 4.54 -12.85
N GLU A 145 0.72 3.47 -13.31
CA GLU A 145 0.25 2.09 -13.22
C GLU A 145 0.23 1.61 -11.77
N ILE A 146 1.27 1.92 -10.99
CA ILE A 146 1.32 1.65 -9.54
C ILE A 146 0.18 2.39 -8.84
N ALA A 147 0.02 3.70 -9.12
CA ALA A 147 -1.02 4.49 -8.51
C ALA A 147 -2.42 4.01 -8.88
N LEU A 148 -2.61 3.51 -10.09
CA LEU A 148 -3.88 2.91 -10.53
C LEU A 148 -4.19 1.63 -9.76
N ALA A 149 -3.22 0.71 -9.65
CA ALA A 149 -3.37 -0.51 -8.86
C ALA A 149 -3.67 -0.23 -7.38
N VAL A 150 -2.95 0.72 -6.79
CA VAL A 150 -3.18 1.21 -5.43
C VAL A 150 -4.56 1.84 -5.27
N ARG A 151 -5.07 2.61 -6.24
CA ARG A 151 -6.42 3.17 -6.15
C ARG A 151 -7.49 2.07 -6.17
N HIS A 152 -7.26 1.03 -6.95
CA HIS A 152 -8.24 0.00 -7.24
C HIS A 152 -8.33 -1.14 -6.23
N HIS A 153 -7.44 -1.24 -5.23
CA HIS A 153 -7.36 -2.41 -4.35
C HIS A 153 -8.61 -2.65 -3.47
N HIS A 154 -9.51 -1.68 -3.36
CA HIS A 154 -10.80 -1.80 -2.68
C HIS A 154 -12.01 -1.74 -3.62
N GLU A 155 -11.78 -1.82 -4.93
CA GLU A 155 -12.84 -2.08 -5.89
C GLU A 155 -13.30 -3.53 -5.78
N ASN A 156 -14.61 -3.74 -5.91
CA ASN A 156 -15.22 -5.06 -5.92
C ASN A 156 -15.63 -5.36 -7.36
N VAL A 157 -15.43 -6.59 -7.83
CA VAL A 157 -15.74 -6.94 -9.23
C VAL A 157 -17.21 -6.72 -9.64
N ASP A 158 -18.13 -6.68 -8.67
CA ASP A 158 -19.55 -6.35 -8.88
C ASP A 158 -19.87 -4.84 -8.95
N GLY A 159 -18.87 -3.96 -8.79
CA GLY A 159 -19.04 -2.50 -8.77
C GLY A 159 -19.45 -1.91 -7.42
N SER A 160 -19.59 -2.72 -6.37
CA SER A 160 -19.95 -2.24 -5.02
C SER A 160 -18.79 -1.67 -4.21
N GLY A 161 -17.59 -1.64 -4.80
CA GLY A 161 -16.36 -1.19 -4.17
C GLY A 161 -16.17 0.33 -4.17
N TYR A 162 -14.95 0.76 -3.85
CA TYR A 162 -14.56 2.16 -3.80
C TYR A 162 -13.08 2.32 -4.21
N PRO A 163 -12.62 3.52 -4.62
CA PRO A 163 -13.31 4.82 -4.60
C PRO A 163 -14.15 5.16 -5.84
N ASP A 164 -14.02 4.42 -6.94
CA ASP A 164 -14.57 4.74 -8.26
C ASP A 164 -15.80 3.90 -8.62
N GLY A 165 -16.03 2.77 -7.95
CA GLY A 165 -17.18 1.89 -8.20
C GLY A 165 -17.03 1.13 -9.53
N LEU A 166 -15.82 0.66 -9.81
CA LEU A 166 -15.47 -0.04 -11.05
C LEU A 166 -15.91 -1.50 -10.98
N ALA A 167 -16.29 -2.07 -12.12
CA ALA A 167 -16.70 -3.47 -12.22
C ALA A 167 -15.80 -4.27 -13.17
N GLY A 168 -15.62 -5.56 -12.85
CA GLY A 168 -14.89 -6.53 -13.66
C GLY A 168 -13.53 -6.02 -14.16
N GLU A 169 -13.34 -6.02 -15.48
CA GLU A 169 -12.07 -5.67 -16.13
C GLU A 169 -11.76 -4.15 -16.16
N GLN A 170 -12.69 -3.30 -15.72
CA GLN A 170 -12.38 -1.88 -15.48
C GLN A 170 -11.36 -1.74 -14.32
N ILE A 171 -11.33 -2.73 -13.42
CA ILE A 171 -10.36 -2.83 -12.36
C ILE A 171 -9.06 -3.42 -12.93
N SER A 172 -7.95 -2.69 -12.76
CA SER A 172 -6.63 -3.16 -13.17
C SER A 172 -6.34 -4.55 -12.59
N LEU A 173 -5.65 -5.40 -13.35
CA LEU A 173 -5.31 -6.77 -12.90
C LEU A 173 -4.55 -6.74 -11.58
N ALA A 174 -3.56 -5.84 -11.45
CA ALA A 174 -2.84 -5.64 -10.20
C ALA A 174 -3.76 -5.23 -9.05
N GLY A 175 -4.74 -4.34 -9.28
CA GLY A 175 -5.75 -3.98 -8.27
C GLY A 175 -6.59 -5.17 -7.80
N ARG A 176 -7.03 -6.03 -8.73
CA ARG A 176 -7.78 -7.26 -8.41
C ARG A 176 -6.93 -8.27 -7.61
N ILE A 177 -5.65 -8.42 -7.95
CA ILE A 177 -4.72 -9.28 -7.21
C ILE A 177 -4.50 -8.74 -5.79
N ILE A 178 -4.23 -7.44 -5.65
CA ILE A 178 -4.01 -6.81 -4.34
C ILE A 178 -5.27 -6.93 -3.47
N CYS A 179 -6.46 -6.75 -4.05
CA CYS A 179 -7.74 -6.91 -3.33
C CYS A 179 -7.86 -8.31 -2.68
N LEU A 180 -7.54 -9.38 -3.42
CA LEU A 180 -7.60 -10.73 -2.87
C LEU A 180 -6.47 -10.97 -1.85
N ALA A 181 -5.26 -10.49 -2.12
CA ALA A 181 -4.12 -10.64 -1.21
C ALA A 181 -4.36 -9.93 0.13
N ASP A 182 -4.87 -8.70 0.10
CA ASP A 182 -5.27 -7.90 1.26
C ASP A 182 -6.36 -8.64 2.06
N ALA A 183 -7.41 -9.10 1.37
CA ALA A 183 -8.49 -9.84 2.01
C ALA A 183 -7.99 -11.13 2.67
N TYR A 184 -7.10 -11.89 2.03
CA TYR A 184 -6.52 -13.09 2.63
C TYR A 184 -5.78 -12.75 3.93
N ASP A 185 -4.81 -11.82 3.90
CA ASP A 185 -4.06 -11.45 5.10
C ASP A 185 -4.97 -10.88 6.19
N ALA A 186 -5.94 -10.05 5.82
CA ALA A 186 -6.89 -9.44 6.75
C ALA A 186 -7.77 -10.46 7.48
N ILE A 187 -8.06 -11.60 6.85
CA ILE A 187 -8.89 -12.67 7.41
C ILE A 187 -8.05 -13.68 8.18
N SER A 188 -6.88 -14.05 7.67
CA SER A 188 -6.03 -15.10 8.26
C SER A 188 -5.23 -14.61 9.47
N SER A 189 -4.89 -13.31 9.51
CA SER A 189 -4.07 -12.73 10.57
C SER A 189 -4.92 -12.19 11.72
N ALA A 190 -4.54 -12.50 12.96
CA ALA A 190 -5.20 -12.03 14.17
C ALA A 190 -5.17 -10.51 14.20
N ARG A 191 -6.35 -9.92 14.33
CA ARG A 191 -6.53 -8.47 14.53
C ARG A 191 -7.16 -8.23 15.89
N ALA A 192 -7.11 -6.99 16.38
CA ALA A 192 -7.65 -6.62 17.69
C ALA A 192 -9.14 -6.96 17.93
N TYR A 193 -9.86 -7.36 16.88
CA TYR A 193 -11.29 -7.65 16.85
C TYR A 193 -11.65 -9.10 16.44
N HIS A 194 -10.72 -9.95 16.02
CA HIS A 194 -10.98 -11.38 15.73
C HIS A 194 -9.73 -12.26 15.88
N ARG A 195 -9.93 -13.51 16.31
CA ARG A 195 -8.91 -14.56 16.37
C ARG A 195 -8.50 -15.03 14.96
N ASP A 196 -7.27 -15.55 14.82
CA ASP A 196 -6.80 -16.17 13.57
C ASP A 196 -7.81 -17.18 13.03
N ARG A 197 -8.07 -17.11 11.74
CA ARG A 197 -8.83 -18.15 11.01
C ARG A 197 -7.86 -19.11 10.37
N THR A 198 -8.25 -20.38 10.29
CA THR A 198 -7.43 -21.36 9.57
C THR A 198 -7.37 -21.01 8.08
N HIS A 199 -6.38 -21.57 7.38
CA HIS A 199 -6.30 -21.45 5.93
C HIS A 199 -7.60 -21.91 5.25
N ASP A 200 -8.12 -23.08 5.64
CA ASP A 200 -9.36 -23.63 5.05
C ASP A 200 -10.60 -22.74 5.34
N GLU A 201 -10.70 -22.16 6.54
CA GLU A 201 -11.76 -21.19 6.86
C GLU A 201 -11.65 -19.93 5.99
N THR A 202 -10.43 -19.41 5.83
CA THR A 202 -10.12 -18.23 5.01
C THR A 202 -10.48 -18.47 3.54
N MET A 203 -10.05 -19.61 2.99
CA MET A 203 -10.38 -20.01 1.61
C MET A 203 -11.88 -20.20 1.41
N GLY A 204 -12.58 -20.77 2.40
CA GLY A 204 -14.03 -20.90 2.36
C GLY A 204 -14.75 -19.55 2.34
N ILE A 205 -14.21 -18.52 3.00
CA ILE A 205 -14.73 -17.15 2.93
C ILE A 205 -14.46 -16.53 1.56
N LEU A 206 -13.22 -16.58 1.09
CA LEU A 206 -12.85 -16.00 -0.21
C LEU A 206 -13.63 -16.63 -1.36
N SER A 207 -13.83 -17.96 -1.33
CA SER A 207 -14.63 -18.67 -2.33
C SER A 207 -16.07 -18.17 -2.42
N ARG A 208 -16.70 -17.81 -1.28
CA ARG A 208 -18.06 -17.22 -1.26
C ARG A 208 -18.11 -15.78 -1.78
N GLU A 209 -16.97 -15.12 -1.88
CA GLU A 209 -16.84 -13.73 -2.33
C GLU A 209 -16.46 -13.62 -3.82
N VAL A 210 -16.19 -14.75 -4.49
CA VAL A 210 -15.92 -14.81 -5.94
C VAL A 210 -17.14 -14.31 -6.73
N GLY A 211 -16.88 -13.48 -7.73
CA GLY A 211 -17.90 -12.83 -8.56
C GLY A 211 -18.57 -11.62 -7.90
N ARG A 212 -18.34 -11.39 -6.60
CA ARG A 212 -18.83 -10.21 -5.88
C ARG A 212 -17.70 -9.24 -5.57
N LYS A 213 -16.80 -9.63 -4.66
CA LYS A 213 -15.59 -8.86 -4.34
C LYS A 213 -14.39 -9.33 -5.14
N CYS A 214 -14.27 -10.65 -5.30
CA CYS A 214 -13.09 -11.29 -5.87
C CYS A 214 -13.31 -11.72 -7.32
N ASP A 215 -12.32 -11.46 -8.17
CA ASP A 215 -12.27 -11.97 -9.53
C ASP A 215 -12.01 -13.49 -9.57
N ALA A 216 -12.79 -14.23 -10.37
CA ALA A 216 -12.69 -15.68 -10.44
C ALA A 216 -11.34 -16.17 -10.97
N GLY A 217 -10.77 -15.50 -11.98
CA GLY A 217 -9.46 -15.85 -12.52
C GLY A 217 -8.33 -15.56 -11.54
N VAL A 218 -8.44 -14.47 -10.79
CA VAL A 218 -7.50 -14.13 -9.71
C VAL A 218 -7.60 -15.13 -8.56
N PHE A 219 -8.81 -15.57 -8.17
CA PHE A 219 -9.00 -16.59 -7.15
C PHE A 219 -8.37 -17.94 -7.54
N GLU A 220 -8.60 -18.39 -8.78
CA GLU A 220 -7.98 -19.64 -9.26
C GLU A 220 -6.45 -19.52 -9.36
N ARG A 221 -5.92 -18.35 -9.75
CA ARG A 221 -4.48 -18.07 -9.70
C ARG A 221 -3.92 -18.16 -8.28
N PHE A 222 -4.62 -17.65 -7.27
CA PHE A 222 -4.20 -17.79 -5.86
C PHE A 222 -4.12 -19.27 -5.46
N ARG A 223 -5.13 -20.06 -5.82
CA ARG A 223 -5.17 -21.51 -5.51
C ARG A 223 -4.04 -22.28 -6.19
N HIS A 224 -3.63 -21.87 -7.39
CA HIS A 224 -2.55 -22.51 -8.11
C HIS A 224 -1.17 -22.11 -7.58
N GLU A 225 -0.92 -20.80 -7.44
CA GLU A 225 0.43 -20.27 -7.16
C GLU A 225 0.75 -20.16 -5.66
N VAL A 226 -0.25 -19.97 -4.80
CA VAL A 226 -0.02 -19.57 -3.40
C VAL A 226 -0.44 -20.66 -2.42
N GLU A 227 -1.65 -21.23 -2.58
CA GLU A 227 -2.18 -22.25 -1.66
C GLU A 227 -1.22 -23.44 -1.39
N PRO A 228 -0.53 -24.04 -2.39
CA PRO A 228 0.37 -25.16 -2.15
C PRO A 228 1.51 -24.81 -1.18
N CYS A 229 1.98 -23.57 -1.25
CA CYS A 229 3.07 -23.08 -0.43
C CYS A 229 2.61 -22.68 0.97
N LEU A 230 1.41 -22.13 1.10
CA LEU A 230 0.80 -21.83 2.39
C LEU A 230 0.60 -23.08 3.25
N ARG A 231 0.28 -24.21 2.61
CA ARG A 231 0.14 -25.50 3.29
C ARG A 231 1.48 -26.09 3.77
N GLN A 232 2.60 -25.64 3.20
CA GLN A 232 3.94 -26.14 3.53
C GLN A 232 4.68 -25.26 4.54
N SER A 233 4.61 -23.94 4.40
CA SER A 233 5.36 -22.99 5.23
C SER A 233 4.80 -21.57 5.16
N TRP A 234 3.73 -21.29 5.92
CA TRP A 234 3.21 -19.93 6.13
C TRP A 234 3.40 -19.45 7.57
N PRO A 235 3.84 -18.20 7.81
CA PRO A 235 4.38 -17.26 6.81
C PRO A 235 5.70 -17.76 6.20
N TRP A 236 6.03 -17.25 5.01
CA TRP A 236 7.22 -17.68 4.29
C TRP A 236 8.50 -17.30 5.05
N PRO A 237 9.54 -18.16 5.09
CA PRO A 237 10.71 -17.95 5.94
C PRO A 237 11.64 -16.78 5.52
N ASP A 238 11.47 -16.19 4.33
CA ASP A 238 12.25 -15.03 3.85
C ASP A 238 11.32 -13.87 3.49
N GLU A 239 10.67 -13.32 4.53
CA GLU A 239 9.61 -12.32 4.43
C GLU A 239 10.06 -11.00 3.77
N ASP A 240 11.35 -10.66 3.87
CA ASP A 240 11.87 -9.41 3.33
C ASP A 240 12.25 -9.55 1.84
N ARG A 241 13.02 -10.58 1.46
CA ARG A 241 13.54 -10.65 0.08
C ARG A 241 12.46 -10.79 -0.99
N ALA A 242 11.40 -11.54 -0.71
CA ALA A 242 10.39 -11.87 -1.72
C ALA A 242 9.75 -10.63 -2.35
N VAL A 243 9.59 -9.54 -1.59
CA VAL A 243 8.99 -8.29 -2.10
C VAL A 243 10.04 -7.38 -2.74
N TRP A 244 11.23 -7.27 -2.14
CA TRP A 244 12.25 -6.32 -2.61
C TRP A 244 13.01 -6.79 -3.85
N GLU A 245 13.22 -8.10 -4.01
CA GLU A 245 13.94 -8.67 -5.16
C GLU A 245 13.34 -8.28 -6.53
N PRO A 246 12.03 -8.43 -6.80
CA PRO A 246 11.46 -7.99 -8.08
C PRO A 246 11.56 -6.47 -8.28
N ILE A 247 11.52 -5.70 -7.19
CA ILE A 247 11.67 -4.23 -7.24
C ILE A 247 13.09 -3.87 -7.66
N GLU A 248 14.09 -4.45 -6.99
CA GLU A 248 15.51 -4.21 -7.26
C GLU A 248 15.91 -4.71 -8.64
N ALA A 249 15.44 -5.91 -9.05
CA ALA A 249 15.72 -6.48 -10.36
C ALA A 249 15.19 -5.61 -11.50
N TYR A 250 13.95 -5.12 -11.40
CA TYR A 250 13.39 -4.24 -12.43
C TYR A 250 14.16 -2.93 -12.52
N LEU A 251 14.46 -2.28 -11.39
CA LEU A 251 15.19 -1.01 -11.35
C LEU A 251 16.63 -1.16 -11.86
N ALA A 252 17.32 -2.25 -11.53
CA ALA A 252 18.65 -2.53 -12.04
C ALA A 252 18.69 -2.71 -13.56
N ALA A 253 17.62 -3.26 -14.16
CA ALA A 253 17.52 -3.44 -15.61
C ALA A 253 17.18 -2.16 -16.39
N GLN A 254 16.84 -1.05 -15.71
CA GLN A 254 16.60 0.25 -16.35
C GLN A 254 17.87 1.13 -16.47
N HIS A 255 19.01 0.64 -15.98
CA HIS A 255 20.31 1.31 -15.96
C HIS A 255 21.33 0.59 -16.83
#